data_AF-R7WSW2-F1
#
_entry.id   AF-R7WSW2-F1
#
_cell.length_a   1.000
_cell.length_b   1.000
_cell.length_c   1.000
_cell.angle_alpha   90.00
_cell.angle_beta   90.00
_cell.angle_gamma   90.00
#
_symmetry.space_group_name_H-M   'P 1'
#
loop_
_entity.id
_entity.type
_entity.pdbx_description
1 polymer ?
#
loop_
_entity_poly.entity_id
_entity_poly.type
_entity_poly.pdbx_seq_one_letter_code
_entity_poly.pdbx_strand_id
1 'polypeptide(L)'
;MTELEYHPPRGELSPEQLQLLAEVAADSASAAITLSPGGVRLTGLDDVDAVRARLRETGLEDGPPSPDDEHAPAEIGWIAHAESDGAVVTLGAGVADGILPTRTAEFLAAVGHPIVVTRRRTILVHGLDDWRAEQIVRVLAPLGLIFDADSPALDLND
;
A
#
# COMPACT_ATOMS: atom_id res chain seq x y z
N MET A 1 2.20 -0.90 24.30
CA MET A 1 2.47 -0.75 22.86
C MET A 1 1.15 -0.38 22.22
N THR A 2 1.04 0.84 21.72
CA THR A 2 -0.17 1.41 21.13
C THR A 2 -0.15 1.14 19.64
N GLU A 3 -1.21 0.52 19.15
CA GLU A 3 -1.38 0.16 17.74
C GLU A 3 -2.72 0.69 17.23
N LEU A 4 -2.77 0.93 15.93
CA LEU A 4 -3.96 1.36 15.22
C LEU A 4 -4.01 0.63 13.88
N GLU A 5 -5.12 -0.05 13.63
CA GLU A 5 -5.37 -0.75 12.38
C GLU A 5 -6.55 -0.12 11.65
N TYR A 6 -6.45 -0.06 10.32
CA TYR A 6 -7.47 0.41 9.41
C TYR A 6 -7.65 -0.57 8.25
N HIS A 7 -8.90 -0.85 7.92
CA HIS A 7 -9.28 -1.65 6.76
C HIS A 7 -10.11 -0.78 5.80
N PRO A 8 -9.47 -0.10 4.84
CA PRO A 8 -10.21 0.64 3.83
C PRO A 8 -11.10 -0.29 2.99
N PRO A 9 -12.26 0.20 2.53
CA PRO A 9 -13.09 -0.58 1.62
C PRO A 9 -12.26 -0.97 0.37
N ARG A 10 -12.30 -2.25 0.01
CA ARG A 10 -11.51 -2.83 -1.10
C ARG A 10 -9.97 -2.70 -0.97
N GLY A 11 -9.45 -2.27 0.18
CA GLY A 11 -8.03 -1.98 0.33
C GLY A 11 -7.60 -0.63 -0.27
N GLU A 12 -8.54 0.19 -0.73
CA GLU A 12 -8.26 1.42 -1.47
C GLU A 12 -7.78 2.57 -0.55
N LEU A 13 -6.62 3.13 -0.86
CA LEU A 13 -6.06 4.31 -0.22
C LEU A 13 -5.86 5.41 -1.25
N SER A 14 -6.40 6.59 -0.96
CA SER A 14 -6.07 7.78 -1.73
C SER A 14 -4.64 8.26 -1.44
N PRO A 15 -4.01 9.02 -2.35
CA PRO A 15 -2.69 9.61 -2.11
C PRO A 15 -2.63 10.44 -0.82
N GLU A 16 -3.69 11.18 -0.51
CA GLU A 16 -3.79 12.01 0.69
C GLU A 16 -3.85 11.16 1.97
N GLN A 17 -4.60 10.06 1.93
CA GLN A 17 -4.68 9.11 3.04
C GLN A 17 -3.33 8.44 3.29
N LEU A 18 -2.66 7.97 2.23
CA LEU A 18 -1.34 7.35 2.34
C LEU A 18 -0.29 8.35 2.84
N GLN A 19 -0.34 9.60 2.40
CA GLN A 19 0.54 10.66 2.87
C GLN A 19 0.39 10.87 4.39
N LEU A 20 -0.84 10.95 4.89
CA LEU A 20 -1.09 11.10 6.33
C LEU A 20 -0.61 9.87 7.12
N LEU A 21 -0.84 8.66 6.61
CA LEU A 21 -0.33 7.43 7.23
C LEU A 21 1.21 7.44 7.31
N ALA A 22 1.89 7.91 6.25
CA ALA A 22 3.34 8.02 6.22
C ALA A 22 3.86 9.05 7.24
N GLU A 23 3.23 10.21 7.32
CA GLU A 23 3.55 11.26 8.30
C GLU A 23 3.43 10.72 9.73
N VAL A 24 2.28 10.11 10.06
CA VAL A 24 2.04 9.54 11.39
C VAL A 24 3.02 8.40 11.69
N ALA A 25 3.32 7.55 10.71
CA ALA A 25 4.33 6.51 10.86
C ALA A 25 5.72 7.11 11.17
N ALA A 26 6.08 8.22 10.53
CA ALA A 26 7.37 8.90 10.73
C ALA A 26 7.55 9.39 12.18
N ASP A 27 6.50 9.93 12.78
CA ASP A 27 6.50 10.41 14.17
C ASP A 27 6.40 9.26 15.19
N SER A 28 5.96 8.07 14.76
CA SER A 28 5.84 6.89 15.61
C SER A 28 7.18 6.22 15.90
N ALA A 29 7.25 5.47 17.01
CA ALA A 29 8.45 4.70 17.35
C ALA A 29 8.78 3.60 16.33
N SER A 30 7.82 3.17 15.50
CA SER A 30 8.02 2.13 14.48
C SER A 30 8.56 2.64 13.16
N ALA A 31 8.41 3.95 12.85
CA ALA A 31 8.85 4.56 11.58
C ALA A 31 8.44 3.78 10.30
N ALA A 32 7.32 3.06 10.35
CA ALA A 32 6.85 2.19 9.27
C ALA A 32 5.34 1.94 9.35
N ILE A 33 4.76 1.63 8.20
CA ILE A 33 3.39 1.14 8.04
C ILE A 33 3.48 -0.38 7.85
N THR A 34 2.79 -1.15 8.68
CA THR A 34 2.66 -2.60 8.45
C THR A 34 1.42 -2.85 7.61
N LEU A 35 1.55 -3.64 6.55
CA LEU A 35 0.43 -4.11 5.75
C LEU A 35 -0.23 -5.28 6.46
N SER A 36 -1.52 -5.12 6.75
CA SER A 36 -2.41 -6.22 7.14
C SER A 36 -3.17 -6.71 5.91
N PRO A 37 -3.80 -7.90 5.94
CA PRO A 37 -4.56 -8.40 4.81
C PRO A 37 -5.69 -7.43 4.40
N GLY A 38 -5.48 -6.68 3.32
CA GLY A 38 -6.43 -5.67 2.83
C GLY A 38 -6.46 -4.38 3.65
N GLY A 39 -5.44 -4.12 4.46
CA GLY A 39 -5.43 -2.99 5.38
C GLY A 39 -4.04 -2.56 5.81
N VAL A 40 -3.99 -1.60 6.72
CA VAL A 40 -2.75 -1.02 7.23
C VAL A 40 -2.78 -0.93 8.74
N ARG A 41 -1.60 -1.04 9.34
CA ARG A 41 -1.40 -0.99 10.78
C ARG A 41 -0.22 -0.08 11.10
N LEU A 42 -0.44 0.80 12.07
CA LEU A 42 0.56 1.67 12.68
C LEU A 42 0.81 1.21 14.11
N THR A 43 2.07 1.21 14.55
CA THR A 43 2.47 0.77 15.89
C THR A 43 3.41 1.79 16.51
N GLY A 44 3.38 1.91 17.84
CA GLY A 44 4.25 2.85 18.57
C GLY A 44 3.76 4.29 18.50
N LEU A 45 2.43 4.48 18.44
CA LEU A 45 1.78 5.79 18.42
C LEU A 45 1.72 6.41 19.81
N ASP A 46 2.03 7.70 19.96
CA ASP A 46 1.87 8.41 21.23
C ASP A 46 0.39 8.64 21.60
N ASP A 47 -0.45 8.97 20.62
CA ASP A 47 -1.87 9.26 20.80
C ASP A 47 -2.72 8.66 19.67
N VAL A 48 -3.31 7.49 19.93
CA VAL A 48 -4.10 6.75 18.94
C VAL A 48 -5.40 7.47 18.59
N ASP A 49 -6.04 8.13 19.55
CA ASP A 49 -7.32 8.82 19.35
C ASP A 49 -7.13 10.08 18.49
N ALA A 50 -6.05 10.83 18.70
CA ALA A 50 -5.69 11.96 17.86
C ALA A 50 -5.42 11.53 16.41
N VAL A 51 -4.62 10.47 16.21
CA VAL A 51 -4.34 9.93 14.86
C VAL A 51 -5.62 9.47 14.18
N ARG A 52 -6.48 8.75 14.90
CA ARG A 52 -7.77 8.26 14.41
C ARG A 52 -8.71 9.40 14.02
N ALA A 53 -8.70 10.51 14.75
CA ALA A 53 -9.45 11.70 14.39
C ALA A 53 -8.95 12.28 13.05
N ARG A 54 -7.64 12.45 12.90
CA ARG A 54 -7.02 12.97 11.66
C ARG A 54 -7.32 12.10 10.43
N LEU A 55 -7.25 10.78 10.56
CA LEU A 55 -7.56 9.86 9.46
C LEU A 55 -9.04 9.90 9.05
N ARG A 56 -9.95 10.16 9.99
CA ARG A 56 -11.37 10.36 9.65
C ARG A 56 -11.61 11.65 8.87
N GLU A 57 -10.81 12.70 9.12
CA GLU A 57 -10.90 13.95 8.36
C GLU A 57 -10.51 13.77 6.88
N THR A 58 -9.66 12.78 6.56
CA THR A 58 -9.34 12.40 5.18
C THR A 58 -10.40 11.48 4.55
N GLY A 59 -11.49 11.20 5.27
CA GLY A 59 -12.53 10.25 4.85
C GLY A 59 -12.06 8.80 4.82
N LEU A 60 -10.96 8.45 5.52
CA LEU A 60 -10.54 7.05 5.60
C LEU A 60 -11.53 6.28 6.47
N GLU A 61 -12.30 5.42 5.82
CA GLU A 61 -13.25 4.54 6.48
C GLU A 61 -12.53 3.32 7.06
N ASP A 62 -12.94 2.90 8.25
CA ASP A 62 -12.54 1.63 8.83
C ASP A 62 -13.72 0.66 8.69
N GLY A 63 -13.62 -0.26 7.74
CA GLY A 63 -14.65 -1.24 7.45
C GLY A 63 -14.31 -2.62 8.02
N PRO A 64 -15.29 -3.54 8.10
CA PRO A 64 -14.94 -4.93 8.27
C PRO A 64 -14.05 -5.39 7.10
N PRO A 65 -13.12 -6.33 7.33
CA PRO A 65 -12.39 -6.93 6.23
C PRO A 65 -13.41 -7.47 5.21
N SER A 66 -13.31 -7.03 3.95
CA SER A 66 -14.09 -7.57 2.82
C SER A 66 -14.04 -9.11 2.76
N PRO A 67 -15.10 -9.80 2.31
CA PRO A 67 -15.11 -11.25 2.19
C PRO A 67 -13.98 -11.73 1.28
N ASP A 68 -13.46 -12.92 1.61
CA ASP A 68 -12.18 -13.41 1.13
C ASP A 68 -12.24 -14.00 -0.29
N ASP A 69 -11.21 -13.73 -1.10
CA ASP A 69 -10.87 -14.47 -2.32
C ASP A 69 -9.44 -15.05 -2.13
N GLU A 70 -9.33 -16.01 -1.21
CA GLU A 70 -8.09 -16.64 -0.74
C GLU A 70 -7.21 -17.21 -1.87
N HIS A 71 -7.84 -17.48 -3.02
CA HIS A 71 -7.23 -18.09 -4.19
C HIS A 71 -6.74 -17.07 -5.23
N ALA A 72 -6.91 -15.76 -5.00
CA ALA A 72 -6.43 -14.76 -5.95
C ALA A 72 -4.88 -14.76 -6.00
N PRO A 73 -4.27 -14.79 -7.20
CA PRO A 73 -2.82 -14.72 -7.33
C PRO A 73 -2.28 -13.39 -6.79
N ALA A 74 -1.04 -13.39 -6.30
CA ALA A 74 -0.37 -12.14 -5.98
C ALA A 74 -0.15 -11.35 -7.27
N GLU A 75 -0.83 -10.22 -7.38
CA GLU A 75 -0.71 -9.28 -8.48
C GLU A 75 0.60 -8.49 -8.32
N ILE A 76 1.70 -9.03 -8.84
CA ILE A 76 3.05 -8.43 -8.80
C ILE A 76 3.59 -8.28 -10.21
N GLY A 77 4.26 -7.15 -10.46
CA GLY A 77 4.78 -6.78 -11.76
C GLY A 77 3.76 -5.96 -12.55
N TRP A 78 3.88 -6.02 -13.87
CA TRP A 78 3.10 -5.19 -14.79
C TRP A 78 1.80 -5.89 -15.19
N ILE A 79 0.67 -5.25 -14.93
CA ILE A 79 -0.66 -5.80 -15.18
C ILE A 79 -1.35 -4.89 -16.19
N ALA A 80 -1.50 -5.38 -17.42
CA ALA A 80 -2.11 -4.63 -18.52
C ALA A 80 -3.64 -4.77 -18.53
N HIS A 81 -4.35 -3.66 -18.71
CA HIS A 81 -5.81 -3.66 -18.84
C HIS A 81 -6.21 -3.57 -20.32
N ALA A 82 -6.46 -4.73 -20.94
CA ALA A 82 -6.73 -4.85 -22.37
C ALA A 82 -8.02 -4.12 -22.84
N GLU A 83 -8.91 -3.74 -21.92
CA GLU A 83 -10.19 -3.09 -22.24
C GLU A 83 -10.14 -1.55 -22.12
N SER A 84 -8.98 -0.96 -21.83
CA SER A 84 -8.83 0.50 -21.74
C SER A 84 -8.53 1.13 -23.10
N ASP A 85 -9.21 2.23 -23.45
CA ASP A 85 -8.88 3.07 -24.61
C ASP A 85 -7.60 3.87 -24.28
N GLY A 86 -6.46 3.18 -24.34
CA GLY A 86 -5.14 3.66 -23.89
C GLY A 86 -4.39 2.60 -23.09
N ALA A 87 -3.05 2.63 -23.13
CA ALA A 87 -2.17 1.72 -22.38
C ALA A 87 -2.15 2.09 -20.89
N VAL A 88 -3.26 1.80 -20.20
CA VAL A 88 -3.33 1.91 -18.74
C VAL A 88 -2.86 0.60 -18.13
N VAL A 89 -1.89 0.69 -17.22
CA VAL A 89 -1.34 -0.44 -16.50
C VAL A 89 -1.58 -0.26 -15.00
N THR A 90 -1.75 -1.38 -14.30
CA THR A 90 -1.55 -1.45 -12.84
C THR A 90 -0.14 -1.97 -12.59
N LEU A 91 0.57 -1.34 -11.67
CA LEU A 91 1.83 -1.84 -11.17
C LEU A 91 1.64 -2.51 -9.82
N GLY A 92 1.90 -3.81 -9.76
CA GLY A 92 1.86 -4.60 -8.54
C GLY A 92 3.23 -4.72 -7.89
N ALA A 93 3.30 -4.52 -6.57
CA ALA A 93 4.54 -4.56 -5.80
C ALA A 93 4.35 -5.36 -4.51
N GLY A 94 5.23 -6.31 -4.26
CA GLY A 94 5.36 -6.94 -2.96
C GLY A 94 6.15 -6.05 -1.99
N VAL A 95 5.80 -6.17 -0.71
CA VAL A 95 6.45 -5.47 0.41
C VAL A 95 7.10 -6.52 1.31
N ALA A 96 8.42 -6.44 1.47
CA ALA A 96 9.16 -7.38 2.31
C ALA A 96 8.60 -7.37 3.74
N ASP A 97 8.30 -8.56 4.27
CA ASP A 97 7.68 -8.78 5.60
C ASP A 97 6.34 -8.02 5.82
N GLY A 98 5.74 -7.49 4.75
CA GLY A 98 4.62 -6.56 4.84
C GLY A 98 4.97 -5.23 5.52
N ILE A 99 6.25 -4.89 5.71
CA ILE A 99 6.68 -3.65 6.35
C ILE A 99 7.01 -2.61 5.29
N LEU A 100 6.18 -1.57 5.17
CA LEU A 100 6.36 -0.45 4.28
C LEU A 100 7.06 0.71 5.03
N PRO A 101 8.34 1.00 4.73
CA PRO A 101 9.04 2.10 5.37
C PRO A 101 8.37 3.45 5.05
N THR A 102 8.39 4.39 5.99
CA THR A 102 7.82 5.75 5.80
C THR A 102 8.25 6.37 4.47
N ARG A 103 9.56 6.35 4.16
CA ARG A 103 10.09 6.95 2.93
C ARG A 103 9.46 6.35 1.67
N THR A 104 9.24 5.05 1.66
CA THR A 104 8.62 4.35 0.53
C THR A 104 7.13 4.71 0.42
N ALA A 105 6.43 4.83 1.54
CA ALA A 105 5.04 5.30 1.59
C ALA A 105 4.89 6.76 1.11
N GLU A 106 5.81 7.66 1.50
CA GLU A 106 5.85 9.05 1.02
C GLU A 106 6.02 9.12 -0.49
N PHE A 107 6.94 8.32 -1.06
CA PHE A 107 7.10 8.26 -2.52
C PHE A 107 5.84 7.73 -3.21
N LEU A 108 5.21 6.68 -2.69
CA LEU A 108 3.95 6.15 -3.23
C LEU A 108 2.82 7.19 -3.18
N ALA A 109 2.70 7.95 -2.09
CA ALA A 109 1.73 9.03 -1.99
C ALA A 109 2.02 10.16 -2.99
N ALA A 110 3.30 10.54 -3.14
CA ALA A 110 3.73 11.58 -4.07
C ALA A 110 3.54 11.21 -5.55
N VAL A 111 3.43 9.92 -5.89
CA VAL A 111 3.04 9.47 -7.25
C VAL A 111 1.65 9.97 -7.63
N GLY A 112 0.77 10.21 -6.65
CA GLY A 112 -0.55 10.82 -6.87
C GLY A 112 -1.57 9.90 -7.55
N HIS A 113 -1.34 8.59 -7.55
CA HIS A 113 -2.26 7.59 -8.11
C HIS A 113 -2.90 6.78 -6.98
N PRO A 114 -4.16 6.32 -7.16
CA PRO A 114 -4.81 5.46 -6.18
C PRO A 114 -3.99 4.19 -5.91
N ILE A 115 -3.93 3.83 -4.63
CA ILE A 115 -3.21 2.66 -4.14
C ILE A 115 -4.20 1.63 -3.60
N VAL A 116 -3.98 0.36 -3.88
CA VAL A 116 -4.70 -0.74 -3.22
C VAL A 116 -3.73 -1.56 -2.41
N VAL A 117 -4.01 -1.72 -1.12
CA VAL A 117 -3.37 -2.74 -0.28
C VAL A 117 -4.16 -4.03 -0.42
N THR A 118 -3.53 -5.06 -0.96
CA THR A 118 -4.20 -6.35 -1.19
C THR A 118 -4.21 -7.21 0.07
N ARG A 119 -5.02 -8.27 0.05
CA ARG A 119 -5.04 -9.30 1.09
C ARG A 119 -3.70 -10.04 1.24
N ARG A 120 -2.90 -10.12 0.19
CA ARG A 120 -1.58 -10.76 0.20
C ARG A 120 -0.47 -9.82 0.68
N ARG A 121 -0.83 -8.67 1.30
CA ARG A 121 0.12 -7.64 1.75
C ARG A 121 0.98 -7.11 0.60
N THR A 122 0.40 -7.00 -0.60
CA THR A 122 1.00 -6.34 -1.75
C THR A 122 0.33 -4.99 -1.98
N ILE A 123 0.98 -4.13 -2.76
CA ILE A 123 0.53 -2.79 -3.13
C ILE A 123 0.27 -2.77 -4.63
N LEU A 124 -0.89 -2.28 -5.06
CA LEU A 124 -1.20 -2.02 -6.46
C LEU A 124 -1.27 -0.50 -6.67
N VAL A 125 -0.59 -0.02 -7.72
CA VAL A 125 -0.68 1.37 -8.18
C VAL A 125 -1.47 1.37 -9.49
N HIS A 126 -2.68 1.95 -9.47
CA HIS A 126 -3.57 1.93 -10.62
C HIS A 126 -3.43 3.16 -11.52
N GLY A 127 -3.92 3.06 -12.76
CA GLY A 127 -4.11 4.22 -13.63
C GLY A 127 -2.82 4.78 -14.22
N LEU A 128 -1.78 3.96 -14.35
CA LEU A 128 -0.48 4.40 -14.86
C LEU A 128 -0.41 4.25 -16.38
N ASP A 129 0.23 5.19 -17.05
CA ASP A 129 0.80 4.96 -18.38
C ASP A 129 2.12 4.18 -18.28
N ASP A 130 2.53 3.50 -19.37
CA ASP A 130 3.77 2.71 -19.41
C ASP A 130 4.99 3.50 -18.92
N TRP A 131 5.20 4.72 -19.43
CA TRP A 131 6.38 5.51 -19.07
C TRP A 131 6.42 5.81 -17.57
N ARG A 132 5.27 6.17 -16.99
CA ARG A 132 5.18 6.45 -15.55
C ARG A 132 5.38 5.19 -14.72
N ALA A 133 4.85 4.04 -15.14
CA ALA A 133 5.11 2.76 -14.49
C ALA A 133 6.61 2.41 -14.49
N GLU A 134 7.32 2.64 -15.61
CA GLU A 134 8.78 2.45 -15.65
C GLU A 134 9.51 3.35 -14.64
N GLN A 135 9.11 4.62 -14.52
CA GLN A 135 9.75 5.55 -13.58
C GLN A 135 9.52 5.13 -12.13
N ILE A 136 8.30 4.68 -11.80
CA ILE A 136 7.95 4.22 -10.46
C ILE A 136 8.82 3.02 -10.07
N VAL A 137 8.95 2.02 -10.95
CA VAL A 137 9.82 0.84 -10.69
C VAL A 137 11.26 1.28 -10.43
N ARG A 138 11.80 2.21 -11.24
CA ARG A 138 13.19 2.69 -11.08
C ARG A 138 13.45 3.39 -9.75
N VAL A 139 12.43 3.99 -9.14
CA VAL A 139 12.53 4.68 -7.85
C VAL A 139 12.22 3.75 -6.68
N LEU A 140 11.14 2.97 -6.77
CA LEU A 140 10.65 2.18 -5.65
C LEU A 140 11.39 0.85 -5.48
N ALA A 141 11.93 0.25 -6.55
CA ALA A 141 12.70 -0.99 -6.41
C ALA A 141 13.97 -0.81 -5.54
N PRO A 142 14.78 0.25 -5.74
CA PRO A 142 15.88 0.57 -4.81
C PRO A 142 15.44 0.89 -3.38
N LEU A 143 14.17 1.28 -3.18
CA LEU A 143 13.59 1.58 -1.86
C LEU A 143 12.94 0.35 -1.20
N GLY A 144 13.10 -0.84 -1.79
CA GLY A 144 12.71 -2.11 -1.18
C GLY A 144 11.36 -2.68 -1.65
N LEU A 145 10.67 -2.04 -2.60
CA LEU A 145 9.52 -2.67 -3.24
C LEU A 145 9.96 -3.72 -4.25
N ILE A 146 9.25 -4.84 -4.29
CA ILE A 146 9.61 -5.99 -5.12
C ILE A 146 8.58 -6.11 -6.25
N PHE A 147 9.05 -5.99 -7.50
CA PHE A 147 8.21 -6.04 -8.71
C PHE A 147 8.35 -7.36 -9.48
N ASP A 148 8.91 -8.37 -8.83
CA ASP A 148 9.15 -9.71 -9.39
C ASP A 148 8.37 -10.73 -8.55
N ALA A 149 7.42 -11.43 -9.18
CA ALA A 149 6.50 -12.35 -8.49
C ALA A 149 7.20 -13.63 -8.00
N ASP A 150 8.30 -14.00 -8.63
CA ASP A 150 9.12 -15.18 -8.30
C ASP A 150 10.22 -14.87 -7.26
N SER A 151 10.26 -13.64 -6.75
CA SER A 151 11.30 -13.19 -5.85
C SER A 151 11.26 -13.98 -4.52
N PRO A 152 12.37 -14.62 -4.11
CA PRO A 152 12.43 -15.37 -2.85
C PRO A 152 12.31 -14.49 -1.61
N ALA A 153 12.44 -13.16 -1.76
CA ALA A 153 12.22 -12.20 -0.68
C ALA A 153 10.74 -11.96 -0.37
N LEU A 154 9.84 -12.45 -1.24
CA LEU A 154 8.41 -12.41 -1.02
C LEU A 154 7.97 -13.71 -0.36
N ASP A 155 7.87 -13.66 0.97
CA ASP A 155 7.20 -14.70 1.76
C ASP A 155 5.68 -14.58 1.52
N LEU A 156 5.24 -14.91 0.30
CA LEU A 156 3.82 -14.96 -0.10
C LEU A 156 3.19 -16.31 0.21
N ASN A 157 3.98 -17.23 0.74
CA ASN A 157 3.55 -18.55 1.14
C ASN A 157 3.10 -18.48 2.61
N ASP A 158 1.80 -18.57 2.84
CA ASP A 158 1.26 -18.99 4.14
C ASP A 158 1.77 -20.40 4.50
#